data_AF-A0A964R0L1-F1
#
_entry.id   AF-A0A964R0L1-F1
#
_cell.length_a   1.000
_cell.length_b   1.000
_cell.length_c   1.000
_cell.angle_alpha   90.00
_cell.angle_beta   90.00
_cell.angle_gamma   90.00
#
_symmetry.space_group_name_H-M   'P 1'
#
loop_
_entity.id
_entity.type
_entity.pdbx_description
1 polymer ?
#
loop_
_entity_poly.entity_id
_entity_poly.type
_entity_poly.pdbx_seq_one_letter_code
_entity_poly.pdbx_strand_id
1 'polypeptide(L)'
;MRKSVFLLVVGFVAGFAAGVFVWQRAVVGKLESENQQLSGDAKKLAALTEENTRLAGERVDPAELKRLREGQAELLRLRGQVPQLRRELQAAKAEAAAAAALKSAAQFAEAKPETNDPPVDKFTVEVTAQVGWHMAVVTGGWRLPSGKRGFIFLQPTDMGDGTVHVQSHVVALPENLVASLGLEQLKSDGKTSNGSRIFTAEQIQRLIKGLQKPEGSEILEGEGEILSAPRVVVLSGNRAQIGVTQVHTLPSGQTYTTGPVIDVTPTIATDKQTVELVVGGQVNLPRAPR
;
A
#
# COMPACT_ATOMS: atom_id res chain seq x y z
N MET A 1 86.40 60.22 46.40
CA MET A 1 85.92 59.59 45.15
C MET A 1 85.77 58.05 45.21
N ARG A 2 86.56 57.29 45.98
CA ARG A 2 86.48 55.80 46.02
C ARG A 2 85.15 55.20 46.53
N LYS A 3 84.45 55.83 47.48
CA LYS A 3 83.21 55.26 48.08
C LYS A 3 82.01 55.30 47.13
N SER A 4 81.92 56.31 46.27
CA SER A 4 80.81 56.49 45.32
C SER A 4 80.83 55.46 44.19
N VAL A 5 82.03 55.08 43.73
CA VAL A 5 82.20 54.04 42.69
C VAL A 5 81.81 52.66 43.20
N PHE A 6 82.10 52.36 44.47
CA PHE A 6 81.75 51.06 45.07
C PHE A 6 80.23 50.85 45.17
N LEU A 7 79.48 51.90 45.53
CA LEU A 7 78.02 51.84 45.61
C LEU A 7 77.35 51.65 44.24
N LEU A 8 77.89 52.24 43.17
CA LEU A 8 77.38 52.06 41.82
C LEU A 8 77.61 50.62 41.30
N VAL A 9 78.76 50.03 41.58
CA VAL A 9 79.06 48.64 41.18
C VAL A 9 78.15 47.65 41.93
N VAL A 10 77.94 47.83 43.23
CA VAL A 10 77.05 46.96 44.02
C VAL A 10 75.59 47.08 43.53
N GLY A 11 75.12 48.28 43.23
CA GLY A 11 73.77 48.49 42.67
C GLY A 11 73.59 47.84 41.30
N PHE A 12 74.60 47.90 40.44
CA PHE A 12 74.55 47.27 39.11
C PHE A 12 74.55 45.73 39.20
N VAL A 13 75.40 45.16 40.08
CA VAL A 13 75.44 43.70 40.30
C VAL A 13 74.13 43.20 40.92
N ALA A 14 73.56 43.93 41.89
CA ALA A 14 72.28 43.57 42.49
C ALA A 14 71.12 43.66 41.49
N GLY A 15 71.09 44.71 40.64
CA GLY A 15 70.10 44.86 39.58
C GLY A 15 70.19 43.77 38.52
N PHE A 16 71.43 43.39 38.13
CA PHE A 16 71.66 42.31 37.18
C PHE A 16 71.22 40.95 37.73
N ALA A 17 71.57 40.65 39.00
CA ALA A 17 71.15 39.41 39.67
C ALA A 17 69.62 39.32 39.81
N ALA A 18 68.95 40.42 40.16
CA ALA A 18 67.49 40.47 40.22
C ALA A 18 66.84 40.29 38.83
N GLY A 19 67.42 40.89 37.79
CA GLY A 19 66.96 40.73 36.40
C GLY A 19 67.06 39.28 35.91
N VAL A 20 68.18 38.61 36.16
CA VAL A 20 68.36 37.19 35.82
C VAL A 20 67.36 36.31 36.57
N PHE A 21 67.11 36.59 37.85
CA PHE A 21 66.16 35.81 38.64
C PHE A 21 64.72 35.94 38.14
N VAL A 22 64.27 37.14 37.78
CA VAL A 22 62.93 37.37 37.22
C VAL A 22 62.81 36.71 35.84
N TRP A 23 63.83 36.82 34.99
CA TRP A 23 63.85 36.18 33.68
C TRP A 23 63.82 34.66 33.79
N GLN A 24 64.62 34.08 34.70
CA GLN A 24 64.63 32.64 34.96
C GLN A 24 63.26 32.16 35.41
N ARG A 25 62.57 32.90 36.29
CA ARG A 25 61.23 32.52 36.75
C ARG A 25 60.17 32.61 35.65
N ALA A 26 60.26 33.61 34.77
CA ALA A 26 59.37 33.74 33.62
C ALA A 26 59.57 32.60 32.60
N VAL A 27 60.82 32.21 32.36
CA VAL A 27 61.17 31.12 31.43
C VAL A 27 60.74 29.76 31.99
N VAL A 28 60.97 29.50 33.29
CA VAL A 28 60.54 28.26 33.94
C VAL A 28 59.01 28.15 33.94
N GLY A 29 58.29 29.22 34.26
CA GLY A 29 56.82 29.21 34.22
C GLY A 29 56.26 28.95 32.81
N LYS A 30 56.89 29.52 31.77
CA LYS A 30 56.51 29.25 30.38
C LYS A 30 56.74 27.78 30.01
N LEU A 31 57.91 27.22 30.35
CA LEU A 31 58.24 25.82 30.09
C LEU A 31 57.31 24.85 30.83
N GLU A 32 56.94 25.15 32.08
CA GLU A 32 55.97 24.36 32.83
C GLU A 32 54.58 24.39 32.18
N SER A 33 54.14 25.56 31.71
CA SER A 33 52.86 25.69 31.00
C SER A 33 52.84 24.93 29.67
N GLU A 34 53.93 25.00 28.89
CA GLU A 34 54.08 24.28 27.63
C GLU A 34 54.12 22.76 27.88
N ASN A 35 54.81 22.30 28.92
CA ASN A 35 54.87 20.88 29.26
C ASN A 35 53.51 20.34 29.74
N GLN A 36 52.76 21.14 30.51
CA GLN A 36 51.38 20.81 30.88
C GLN A 36 50.46 20.75 29.65
N GLN A 37 50.60 21.69 28.72
CA GLN A 37 49.82 21.70 27.48
C GLN A 37 50.15 20.48 26.61
N LEU A 38 51.43 20.18 26.38
CA LEU A 38 51.89 19.02 25.63
C LEU A 38 51.41 17.70 26.26
N SER A 39 51.45 17.61 27.60
CA SER A 39 50.90 16.45 28.31
C SER A 39 49.38 16.31 28.11
N GLY A 40 48.65 17.43 28.12
CA GLY A 40 47.21 17.46 27.85
C GLY A 40 46.87 17.02 26.43
N ASP A 41 47.63 17.49 25.44
CA ASP A 41 47.41 17.15 24.03
C ASP A 41 47.80 15.69 23.74
N ALA A 42 48.87 15.18 24.36
CA ALA A 42 49.22 13.76 24.29
C ALA A 42 48.10 12.85 24.82
N LYS A 43 47.45 13.24 25.93
CA LYS A 43 46.30 12.50 26.48
C LYS A 43 45.09 12.53 25.55
N LYS A 44 44.79 13.68 24.93
CA LYS A 44 43.70 13.80 23.96
C LYS A 44 43.94 12.93 22.72
N LEU A 45 45.17 12.95 22.20
CA LEU A 45 45.54 12.10 21.06
C LEU A 45 45.44 10.61 21.41
N ALA A 46 45.87 10.21 22.60
CA ALA A 46 45.71 8.83 23.05
C ALA A 46 44.24 8.42 23.12
N ALA A 47 43.38 9.27 23.72
CA ALA A 47 41.94 9.01 23.81
C ALA A 47 41.24 8.94 22.44
N LEU A 48 41.57 9.86 21.52
CA LEU A 48 41.02 9.85 20.15
C LEU A 48 41.51 8.66 19.33
N THR A 49 42.73 8.18 19.60
CA THR A 49 43.28 6.99 18.94
C THR A 49 42.59 5.74 19.46
N GLU A 50 42.38 5.63 20.77
CA GLU A 50 41.61 4.54 21.40
C GLU A 50 40.15 4.51 20.94
N GLU A 51 39.51 5.68 20.80
CA GLU A 51 38.16 5.77 20.27
C GLU A 51 38.10 5.38 18.79
N ASN A 52 39.07 5.79 17.97
CA ASN A 52 39.16 5.35 16.57
C ASN A 52 39.42 3.85 16.44
N THR A 53 40.25 3.24 17.29
CA THR A 53 40.46 1.78 17.25
C THR A 53 39.23 1.03 17.71
N ARG A 54 38.50 1.54 18.71
CA ARG A 54 37.20 0.99 19.14
C ARG A 54 36.16 1.06 18.01
N LEU A 55 36.00 2.22 17.38
CA LEU A 55 35.07 2.42 16.26
C LEU A 55 35.49 1.61 15.02
N ALA A 56 36.79 1.42 14.80
CA ALA A 56 37.30 0.54 13.74
C ALA A 56 37.00 -0.94 14.01
N GLY A 57 36.95 -1.37 15.29
CA GLY A 57 36.51 -2.70 15.70
C GLY A 57 34.99 -2.91 15.62
N GLU A 58 34.21 -1.83 15.68
CA GLU A 58 32.76 -1.81 15.51
C GLU A 58 32.34 -1.74 14.02
N ARG A 59 33.31 -1.78 13.08
CA ARG A 59 33.03 -1.81 11.65
C ARG A 59 32.31 -3.09 11.26
N VAL A 60 31.11 -2.89 10.73
CA VAL A 60 30.23 -3.82 10.00
C VAL A 60 30.90 -5.14 9.61
N ASP A 61 30.35 -6.24 10.12
CA ASP A 61 30.85 -7.59 9.86
C ASP A 61 30.94 -7.86 8.34
N PRO A 62 32.15 -8.13 7.80
CA PRO A 62 32.32 -8.40 6.38
C PRO A 62 31.52 -9.63 5.91
N ALA A 63 31.22 -10.57 6.81
CA ALA A 63 30.36 -11.71 6.52
C ALA A 63 28.89 -11.27 6.35
N GLU A 64 28.43 -10.30 7.14
CA GLU A 64 27.09 -9.73 7.02
C GLU A 64 26.95 -8.91 5.73
N LEU A 65 27.95 -8.09 5.39
CA LEU A 65 27.98 -7.38 4.11
C LEU A 65 27.97 -8.34 2.91
N LYS A 66 28.69 -9.45 2.99
CA LYS A 66 28.70 -10.47 1.95
C LYS A 66 27.33 -11.13 1.80
N ARG A 67 26.69 -11.53 2.91
CA ARG A 67 25.33 -12.09 2.91
C ARG A 67 24.30 -11.12 2.34
N LEU A 68 24.40 -9.84 2.68
CA LEU A 68 23.50 -8.81 2.14
C LEU A 68 23.69 -8.63 0.63
N ARG A 69 24.93 -8.64 0.13
CA ARG A 69 25.22 -8.57 -1.31
C ARG A 69 24.72 -9.80 -2.06
N GLU A 70 24.91 -11.00 -1.49
CA GLU A 70 24.40 -12.25 -2.06
C GLU A 70 22.86 -12.25 -2.10
N GLY A 71 22.21 -11.82 -1.02
CA GLY A 71 20.74 -11.65 -0.97
C GLY A 71 20.22 -10.62 -1.97
N GLN A 72 20.91 -9.49 -2.16
CA GLN A 72 20.55 -8.49 -3.17
C GLN A 72 20.69 -9.04 -4.60
N ALA A 73 21.75 -9.79 -4.89
CA ALA A 73 21.94 -10.44 -6.18
C ALA A 73 20.84 -11.49 -6.46
N GLU A 74 20.45 -12.26 -5.44
CA GLU A 74 19.37 -13.23 -5.55
C GLU A 74 18.00 -12.56 -5.75
N LEU A 75 17.72 -11.46 -5.06
CA LEU A 75 16.49 -10.68 -5.27
C LEU A 75 16.40 -10.11 -6.70
N LEU A 76 17.51 -9.61 -7.25
CA LEU A 76 17.54 -9.15 -8.64
C LEU A 76 17.30 -10.30 -9.62
N ARG A 77 17.90 -11.47 -9.37
CA ARG A 77 17.67 -12.69 -10.17
C ARG A 77 16.20 -13.12 -10.13
N LEU A 78 15.60 -13.18 -8.95
CA LEU A 78 14.20 -13.55 -8.77
C LEU A 78 13.26 -12.51 -9.41
N ARG A 79 13.59 -11.21 -9.28
CA ARG A 79 12.85 -10.13 -9.95
C ARG A 79 12.90 -10.23 -11.47
N GLY A 80 13.97 -10.79 -12.04
CA GLY A 80 14.07 -11.11 -13.46
C GLY A 80 13.27 -12.36 -13.87
N GLN A 81 13.15 -13.35 -12.99
CA GLN A 81 12.43 -14.60 -13.28
C GLN A 81 10.90 -14.47 -13.18
N VAL A 82 10.39 -13.66 -12.25
CA VAL A 82 8.93 -13.43 -12.10
C VAL A 82 8.25 -12.93 -13.39
N PRO A 83 8.75 -11.92 -14.13
CA PRO A 83 8.13 -11.48 -15.38
C PRO A 83 8.29 -12.52 -16.50
N GLN A 84 9.33 -13.35 -16.47
CA GLN A 84 9.47 -14.47 -17.41
C GLN A 84 8.41 -15.54 -17.14
N LEU A 85 8.28 -16.00 -15.90
CA LEU A 85 7.25 -16.97 -15.49
C LEU A 85 5.82 -16.45 -15.71
N ARG A 86 5.58 -15.14 -15.51
CA ARG A 86 4.30 -14.52 -15.85
C ARG A 86 4.01 -14.56 -17.34
N ARG A 87 5.00 -14.31 -18.20
CA ARG A 87 4.86 -14.41 -19.66
C ARG A 87 4.62 -15.85 -20.09
N GLU A 88 5.35 -16.81 -19.52
CA GLU A 88 5.15 -18.24 -19.78
C GLU A 88 3.75 -18.71 -19.36
N LEU A 89 3.26 -18.30 -18.19
CA LEU A 89 1.89 -18.57 -17.76
C LEU A 89 0.83 -17.91 -18.65
N GLN A 90 1.07 -16.70 -19.14
CA GLN A 90 0.15 -16.03 -20.07
C GLN A 90 0.15 -16.70 -21.44
N ALA A 91 1.31 -17.13 -21.95
CA ALA A 91 1.44 -17.86 -23.20
C ALA A 91 0.73 -19.23 -23.11
N ALA A 92 0.98 -19.99 -22.03
CA ALA A 92 0.30 -21.26 -21.79
C ALA A 92 -1.23 -21.11 -21.68
N LYS A 93 -1.70 -20.03 -21.03
CA LYS A 93 -3.14 -19.70 -20.97
C LYS A 93 -3.71 -19.34 -22.34
N ALA A 94 -2.97 -18.59 -23.16
CA ALA A 94 -3.39 -18.23 -24.52
C ALA A 94 -3.44 -19.46 -25.43
N GLU A 95 -2.46 -20.36 -25.34
CA GLU A 95 -2.45 -21.63 -26.06
C GLU A 95 -3.59 -22.55 -25.63
N ALA A 96 -3.87 -22.64 -24.32
CA ALA A 96 -5.02 -23.39 -23.80
C ALA A 96 -6.36 -22.78 -24.28
N ALA A 97 -6.47 -21.45 -24.34
CA ALA A 97 -7.65 -20.77 -24.87
C ALA A 97 -7.82 -20.98 -26.38
N ALA A 98 -6.74 -20.98 -27.15
CA ALA A 98 -6.77 -21.27 -28.59
C ALA A 98 -7.13 -22.73 -28.88
N ALA A 99 -6.59 -23.68 -28.10
CA ALA A 99 -6.95 -25.10 -28.20
C ALA A 99 -8.42 -25.35 -27.81
N ALA A 100 -8.92 -24.64 -26.80
CA ALA A 100 -10.34 -24.67 -26.44
C ALA A 100 -11.22 -24.08 -27.56
N ALA A 101 -10.80 -22.97 -28.17
CA ALA A 101 -11.51 -22.36 -29.29
C ALA A 101 -11.55 -23.27 -30.54
N LEU A 102 -10.47 -23.99 -30.84
CA LEU A 102 -10.46 -24.99 -31.93
C LEU A 102 -11.38 -26.18 -31.65
N LYS A 103 -11.41 -26.66 -30.39
CA LYS A 103 -12.35 -27.73 -29.98
C LYS A 103 -13.80 -27.27 -30.04
N SER A 104 -14.09 -26.03 -29.64
CA SER A 104 -15.41 -25.43 -29.78
C SER A 104 -15.80 -25.28 -31.25
N ALA A 105 -14.89 -24.81 -32.12
CA ALA A 105 -15.14 -24.68 -33.56
C ALA A 105 -15.40 -26.02 -34.25
N ALA A 106 -14.72 -27.10 -33.83
CA ALA A 106 -15.00 -28.46 -34.29
C ALA A 106 -16.35 -29.00 -33.76
N GLN A 107 -16.77 -28.61 -32.54
CA GLN A 107 -18.09 -28.93 -31.99
C GLN A 107 -19.24 -28.13 -32.62
N PHE A 108 -18.98 -26.92 -33.14
CA PHE A 108 -19.97 -26.12 -33.86
C PHE A 108 -20.30 -26.64 -35.28
N ALA A 109 -19.44 -27.50 -35.85
CA ALA A 109 -19.70 -28.10 -37.17
C ALA A 109 -20.63 -29.34 -37.12
N GLU A 110 -20.89 -29.91 -35.93
CA GLU A 110 -21.67 -31.14 -35.80
C GLU A 110 -22.79 -31.10 -34.73
N ALA A 111 -23.03 -29.95 -34.09
CA ALA A 111 -24.11 -29.79 -33.13
C ALA A 111 -25.25 -28.90 -33.66
N LYS A 112 -26.44 -29.50 -33.80
CA LYS A 112 -27.73 -28.77 -33.76
C LYS A 112 -27.74 -27.81 -32.56
N PRO A 113 -28.43 -26.65 -32.65
CA PRO A 113 -28.40 -25.64 -31.60
C PRO A 113 -29.29 -26.09 -30.44
N GLU A 114 -28.75 -26.91 -29.55
CA GLU A 114 -29.19 -26.87 -28.17
C GLU A 114 -28.56 -25.62 -27.56
N THR A 115 -29.37 -24.58 -27.45
CA THR A 115 -29.07 -23.36 -26.69
C THR A 115 -28.88 -23.73 -25.22
N ASN A 116 -27.70 -24.25 -24.88
CA ASN A 116 -27.22 -24.33 -23.49
C ASN A 116 -26.78 -22.92 -23.06
N ASP A 117 -27.75 -22.02 -22.96
CA ASP A 117 -27.56 -20.76 -22.25
C ASP A 117 -27.32 -21.13 -20.78
N PRO A 118 -26.14 -20.81 -20.18
CA PRO A 118 -25.87 -21.16 -18.79
C PRO A 118 -27.00 -20.62 -17.91
N PRO A 119 -27.41 -21.36 -16.86
CA PRO A 119 -28.57 -21.02 -16.02
C PRO A 119 -28.23 -19.88 -15.05
N VAL A 120 -27.67 -18.79 -15.56
CA VAL A 120 -27.12 -17.67 -14.81
C VAL A 120 -27.56 -16.37 -15.46
N ASP A 121 -27.99 -15.43 -14.62
CA ASP A 121 -28.17 -14.03 -15.00
C ASP A 121 -26.90 -13.26 -14.63
N LYS A 122 -26.25 -12.67 -15.65
CA LYS A 122 -25.04 -11.88 -15.52
C LYS A 122 -25.40 -10.40 -15.47
N PHE A 123 -25.12 -9.75 -14.35
CA PHE A 123 -25.29 -8.31 -14.16
C PHE A 123 -23.93 -7.63 -14.24
N THR A 124 -23.76 -6.61 -15.07
CA THR A 124 -22.45 -5.97 -15.30
C THR A 124 -22.50 -4.44 -15.22
N VAL A 125 -21.36 -3.86 -14.86
CA VAL A 125 -21.14 -2.40 -14.80
C VAL A 125 -19.68 -2.06 -15.08
N GLU A 126 -19.47 -0.97 -15.78
CA GLU A 126 -18.16 -0.32 -15.92
C GLU A 126 -18.31 1.16 -15.59
N VAL A 127 -17.49 1.67 -14.67
CA VAL A 127 -17.52 3.05 -14.19
C VAL A 127 -16.10 3.53 -13.93
N THR A 128 -15.85 4.80 -14.25
CA THR A 128 -14.71 5.56 -13.74
C THR A 128 -15.22 6.66 -12.81
N ALA A 129 -14.65 6.78 -11.62
CA ALA A 129 -15.01 7.80 -10.65
C ALA A 129 -13.81 8.31 -9.87
N GLN A 130 -13.77 9.62 -9.61
CA GLN A 130 -12.82 10.23 -8.68
C GLN A 130 -13.47 10.31 -7.30
N VAL A 131 -12.85 9.69 -6.29
CA VAL A 131 -13.42 9.55 -4.95
C VAL A 131 -12.38 9.97 -3.90
N GLY A 132 -12.83 10.63 -2.84
CA GLY A 132 -11.98 10.95 -1.69
C GLY A 132 -11.68 9.72 -0.84
N TRP A 133 -10.63 9.80 -0.02
CA TRP A 133 -10.33 8.74 0.95
C TRP A 133 -11.50 8.50 1.90
N HIS A 134 -11.76 7.23 2.19
CA HIS A 134 -12.88 6.78 3.04
C HIS A 134 -14.30 7.10 2.54
N MET A 135 -14.44 7.80 1.42
CA MET A 135 -15.71 7.91 0.70
C MET A 135 -15.94 6.65 -0.14
N ALA A 136 -17.18 6.39 -0.52
CA ALA A 136 -17.51 5.22 -1.33
C ALA A 136 -18.09 5.64 -2.68
N VAL A 137 -17.61 5.03 -3.76
CA VAL A 137 -18.34 5.02 -5.03
C VAL A 137 -19.38 3.90 -4.97
N VAL A 138 -20.63 4.20 -5.33
CA VAL A 138 -21.70 3.22 -5.51
C VAL A 138 -22.08 3.12 -6.97
N THR A 139 -22.29 1.89 -7.42
CA THR A 139 -22.72 1.58 -8.79
C THR A 139 -23.64 0.34 -8.81
N GLY A 140 -24.17 -0.01 -9.98
CA GLY A 140 -25.18 -1.06 -10.15
C GLY A 140 -26.58 -0.46 -10.27
N GLY A 141 -27.50 -0.92 -9.41
CA GLY A 141 -28.92 -0.59 -9.43
C GLY A 141 -29.77 -1.56 -10.24
N TRP A 142 -29.22 -2.74 -10.54
CA TRP A 142 -29.89 -3.79 -11.28
C TRP A 142 -31.05 -4.39 -10.51
N ARG A 143 -32.15 -4.65 -11.19
CA ARG A 143 -33.23 -5.47 -10.63
C ARG A 143 -32.81 -6.95 -10.56
N LEU A 144 -32.69 -7.47 -9.36
CA LEU A 144 -32.32 -8.88 -9.12
C LEU A 144 -33.56 -9.79 -9.23
N PRO A 145 -33.38 -11.12 -9.44
CA PRO A 145 -34.49 -12.07 -9.48
C PRO A 145 -35.36 -12.08 -8.21
N SER A 146 -34.77 -11.70 -7.06
CA SER A 146 -35.49 -11.56 -5.78
C SER A 146 -36.42 -10.34 -5.72
N GLY A 147 -36.42 -9.47 -6.74
CA GLY A 147 -37.16 -8.20 -6.75
C GLY A 147 -36.43 -7.04 -6.06
N LYS A 148 -35.38 -7.32 -5.27
CA LYS A 148 -34.47 -6.32 -4.70
C LYS A 148 -33.55 -5.74 -5.78
N ARG A 149 -32.88 -4.63 -5.48
CA ARG A 149 -31.87 -4.03 -6.35
C ARG A 149 -30.45 -4.28 -5.87
N GLY A 150 -29.58 -4.73 -6.76
CA GLY A 150 -28.18 -5.01 -6.48
C GLY A 150 -27.30 -3.78 -6.65
N PHE A 151 -26.41 -3.53 -5.68
CA PHE A 151 -25.44 -2.43 -5.72
C PHE A 151 -24.05 -2.91 -5.29
N ILE A 152 -23.02 -2.26 -5.83
CA ILE A 152 -21.63 -2.43 -5.42
C ILE A 152 -21.13 -1.09 -4.87
N PHE A 153 -20.62 -1.11 -3.63
CA PHE A 153 -19.95 0.00 -2.98
C PHE A 153 -18.45 -0.29 -2.93
N LEU A 154 -17.61 0.68 -3.30
CA LEU A 154 -16.16 0.57 -3.18
C LEU A 154 -15.62 1.76 -2.40
N GLN A 155 -14.93 1.48 -1.29
CA GLN A 155 -14.33 2.47 -0.40
C GLN A 155 -12.81 2.30 -0.40
N PRO A 156 -12.05 3.24 -1.00
CA PRO A 156 -10.60 3.22 -0.97
C PRO A 156 -10.06 3.85 0.33
N THR A 157 -8.90 3.37 0.74
CA THR A 157 -8.11 3.90 1.86
C THR A 157 -6.66 3.91 1.46
N ASP A 158 -5.98 5.04 1.71
CA ASP A 158 -4.54 5.17 1.50
C ASP A 158 -3.79 4.41 2.61
N MET A 159 -2.82 3.60 2.21
CA MET A 159 -1.93 2.89 3.13
C MET A 159 -0.62 3.65 3.40
N GLY A 160 -0.37 4.75 2.68
CA GLY A 160 0.79 5.63 2.86
C GLY A 160 2.08 5.19 2.15
N ASP A 161 2.08 4.01 1.54
CA ASP A 161 3.21 3.43 0.80
C ASP A 161 2.98 3.40 -0.73
N GLY A 162 1.96 4.13 -1.20
CA GLY A 162 1.51 4.11 -2.60
C GLY A 162 0.58 2.95 -2.94
N THR A 163 0.22 2.12 -1.97
CA THR A 163 -0.84 1.11 -2.11
C THR A 163 -2.19 1.64 -1.64
N VAL A 164 -3.24 1.15 -2.29
CA VAL A 164 -4.63 1.47 -2.00
C VAL A 164 -5.32 0.21 -1.51
N HIS A 165 -5.88 0.29 -0.30
CA HIS A 165 -6.79 -0.72 0.21
C HIS A 165 -8.21 -0.40 -0.27
N VAL A 166 -8.82 -1.27 -1.06
CA VAL A 166 -10.19 -1.13 -1.56
C VAL A 166 -11.08 -2.12 -0.84
N GLN A 167 -12.01 -1.61 -0.05
CA GLN A 167 -13.07 -2.39 0.59
C GLN A 167 -14.34 -2.33 -0.26
N SER A 168 -14.84 -3.48 -0.65
CA SER A 168 -16.05 -3.58 -1.47
C SER A 168 -17.21 -4.15 -0.65
N HIS A 169 -18.43 -3.68 -0.90
CA HIS A 169 -19.66 -4.30 -0.40
C HIS A 169 -20.63 -4.50 -1.55
N VAL A 170 -21.05 -5.74 -1.78
CA VAL A 170 -22.10 -6.10 -2.72
C VAL A 170 -23.36 -6.34 -1.91
N VAL A 171 -24.40 -5.56 -2.18
CA VAL A 171 -25.62 -5.56 -1.37
C VAL A 171 -26.86 -5.68 -2.24
N ALA A 172 -27.91 -6.30 -1.71
CA ALA A 172 -29.25 -6.32 -2.28
C ALA A 172 -30.17 -5.47 -1.42
N LEU A 173 -30.75 -4.41 -1.98
CA LEU A 173 -31.58 -3.46 -1.26
C LEU A 173 -33.04 -3.49 -1.76
N PRO A 174 -34.04 -3.50 -0.88
CA PRO A 174 -35.44 -3.31 -1.27
C PRO A 174 -35.69 -1.88 -1.80
N GLU A 175 -36.73 -1.72 -2.62
CA GLU A 175 -37.00 -0.48 -3.36
C GLU A 175 -37.19 0.75 -2.45
N ASN A 176 -37.79 0.57 -1.26
CA ASN A 176 -37.97 1.62 -0.27
C ASN A 176 -36.61 2.16 0.26
N LEU A 177 -35.64 1.28 0.48
CA LEU A 177 -34.30 1.69 0.90
C LEU A 177 -33.55 2.40 -0.23
N VAL A 178 -33.72 1.95 -1.48
CA VAL A 178 -33.13 2.63 -2.66
C VAL A 178 -33.57 4.08 -2.75
N ALA A 179 -34.87 4.34 -2.55
CA ALA A 179 -35.43 5.69 -2.52
C ALA A 179 -34.86 6.52 -1.37
N SER A 180 -34.83 5.97 -0.16
CA SER A 180 -34.33 6.66 1.05
C SER A 180 -32.85 7.05 0.95
N LEU A 181 -32.05 6.25 0.24
CA LEU A 181 -30.62 6.49 0.03
C LEU A 181 -30.37 7.42 -1.18
N GLY A 182 -31.42 7.81 -1.92
CA GLY A 182 -31.34 8.61 -3.14
C GLY A 182 -30.63 7.88 -4.29
N LEU A 183 -30.68 6.54 -4.31
CA LEU A 183 -30.07 5.71 -5.34
C LEU A 183 -30.98 5.52 -6.57
N GLU A 184 -32.12 6.23 -6.60
CA GLU A 184 -33.11 6.23 -7.68
C GLU A 184 -32.51 6.44 -9.06
N GLN A 185 -31.53 7.34 -9.18
CA GLN A 185 -30.88 7.67 -10.46
C GLN A 185 -30.02 6.52 -11.01
N LEU A 186 -29.67 5.55 -10.17
CA LEU A 186 -28.87 4.39 -10.58
C LEU A 186 -29.73 3.19 -10.98
N LYS A 187 -31.05 3.27 -10.83
CA LYS A 187 -31.94 2.15 -11.16
C LYS A 187 -31.77 1.74 -12.63
N SER A 188 -31.50 0.46 -12.84
CA SER A 188 -31.52 -0.18 -14.14
C SER A 188 -32.42 -1.40 -14.08
N ASP A 189 -33.39 -1.48 -14.98
CA ASP A 189 -34.20 -2.69 -15.17
C ASP A 189 -33.51 -3.69 -16.12
N GLY A 190 -32.40 -3.26 -16.73
CA GLY A 190 -31.52 -4.12 -17.51
C GLY A 190 -30.47 -4.85 -16.66
N LYS A 191 -29.75 -5.75 -17.33
CA LYS A 191 -28.60 -6.46 -16.74
C LYS A 191 -27.31 -5.63 -16.77
N THR A 192 -27.31 -4.49 -17.43
CA THR A 192 -26.18 -3.57 -17.52
C THR A 192 -26.53 -2.25 -16.87
N SER A 193 -25.55 -1.60 -16.25
CA SER A 193 -25.68 -0.25 -15.67
C SER A 193 -24.38 0.50 -15.86
N ASN A 194 -24.43 1.81 -16.08
CA ASN A 194 -23.24 2.65 -16.27
C ASN A 194 -23.18 3.84 -15.29
N GLY A 195 -24.14 3.93 -14.37
CA GLY A 195 -24.24 5.03 -13.43
C GLY A 195 -23.38 4.82 -12.19
N SER A 196 -22.95 5.93 -11.59
CA SER A 196 -22.36 5.90 -10.25
C SER A 196 -22.74 7.13 -9.43
N ARG A 197 -22.58 7.00 -8.12
CA ARG A 197 -22.73 8.10 -7.16
C ARG A 197 -21.67 7.99 -6.08
N ILE A 198 -21.34 9.11 -5.44
CA ILE A 198 -20.39 9.14 -4.32
C ILE A 198 -21.15 9.28 -3.01
N PHE A 199 -20.75 8.47 -2.03
CA PHE A 199 -21.22 8.48 -0.65
C PHE A 199 -20.10 8.99 0.25
N THR A 200 -20.46 9.87 1.19
CA THR A 200 -19.57 10.28 2.28
C THR A 200 -19.25 9.12 3.22
N ALA A 201 -18.16 9.25 3.98
CA ALA A 201 -17.75 8.26 4.98
C ALA A 201 -18.87 7.98 6.00
N GLU A 202 -19.60 9.02 6.43
CA GLU A 202 -20.69 8.89 7.40
C GLU A 202 -21.91 8.20 6.78
N GLN A 203 -22.23 8.48 5.51
CA GLN A 203 -23.33 7.83 4.81
C GLN A 203 -23.07 6.34 4.63
N ILE A 204 -21.88 5.94 4.18
CA ILE A 204 -21.54 4.53 3.98
C ILE A 204 -21.49 3.77 5.31
N GLN A 205 -20.89 4.36 6.36
CA GLN A 205 -20.86 3.72 7.68
C GLN A 205 -22.26 3.49 8.25
N ARG A 206 -23.18 4.47 8.11
CA ARG A 206 -24.57 4.30 8.54
C ARG A 206 -25.28 3.20 7.75
N LEU A 207 -25.07 3.14 6.43
CA LEU A 207 -25.63 2.09 5.58
C LEU A 207 -25.13 0.71 6.01
N ILE A 208 -23.82 0.50 6.07
CA ILE A 208 -23.23 -0.80 6.42
C ILE A 208 -23.64 -1.22 7.83
N LYS A 209 -23.62 -0.31 8.81
CA LYS A 209 -24.10 -0.59 10.16
C LYS A 209 -25.59 -0.93 10.18
N GLY A 210 -26.39 -0.32 9.32
CA GLY A 210 -27.81 -0.63 9.14
C GLY A 210 -28.04 -2.04 8.60
N LEU A 211 -27.26 -2.44 7.59
CA LEU A 211 -27.36 -3.76 6.94
C LEU A 211 -26.76 -4.91 7.76
N GLN A 212 -25.86 -4.61 8.70
CA GLN A 212 -25.25 -5.61 9.60
C GLN A 212 -26.13 -5.99 10.79
N LYS A 213 -27.18 -5.21 11.09
CA LYS A 213 -28.05 -5.55 12.22
C LYS A 213 -28.89 -6.78 11.86
N PRO A 214 -28.95 -7.79 12.75
CA PRO A 214 -29.71 -9.00 12.50
C PRO A 214 -31.21 -8.67 12.32
N GLU A 215 -31.88 -9.52 11.54
CA GLU A 215 -33.34 -9.55 11.39
C GLU A 215 -34.01 -9.34 12.76
N GLY A 216 -34.88 -8.31 12.87
CA GLY A 216 -35.65 -8.02 14.09
C GLY A 216 -35.22 -6.80 14.91
N SER A 217 -34.32 -5.93 14.43
CA SER A 217 -34.06 -4.63 15.08
C SER A 217 -34.81 -3.47 14.42
N GLU A 218 -35.61 -2.79 15.23
CA GLU A 218 -36.66 -1.79 14.92
C GLU A 218 -36.23 -0.49 14.22
N ILE A 219 -34.98 -0.38 13.73
CA ILE A 219 -34.43 0.91 13.25
C ILE A 219 -34.33 0.99 11.72
N LEU A 220 -34.48 -0.12 10.99
CA LEU A 220 -34.63 -0.11 9.54
C LEU A 220 -35.61 -1.22 9.15
N GLU A 221 -36.91 -0.88 9.05
CA GLU A 221 -37.86 -1.73 8.33
C GLU A 221 -37.44 -1.77 6.85
N GLY A 222 -36.65 -2.78 6.50
CA GLY A 222 -36.15 -2.97 5.15
C GLY A 222 -35.04 -4.01 5.11
N GLU A 223 -35.42 -5.20 4.64
CA GLU A 223 -34.67 -6.42 4.32
C GLU A 223 -33.43 -6.24 3.41
N GLY A 224 -32.60 -5.22 3.62
CA GLY A 224 -31.34 -5.08 2.91
C GLY A 224 -30.35 -6.16 3.34
N GLU A 225 -29.68 -6.79 2.38
CA GLU A 225 -28.78 -7.91 2.62
C GLU A 225 -27.39 -7.64 2.04
N ILE A 226 -26.34 -7.97 2.80
CA ILE A 226 -24.96 -7.96 2.30
C ILE A 226 -24.69 -9.32 1.67
N LEU A 227 -24.57 -9.35 0.33
CA LEU A 227 -24.25 -10.56 -0.42
C LEU A 227 -22.76 -10.93 -0.31
N SER A 228 -21.89 -9.92 -0.26
CA SER A 228 -20.44 -10.10 -0.16
C SER A 228 -19.72 -8.83 0.29
N ALA A 229 -18.58 -8.98 0.97
CA ALA A 229 -17.75 -7.85 1.38
C ALA A 229 -16.23 -8.09 1.15
N PRO A 230 -15.78 -8.29 -0.11
CA PRO A 230 -14.39 -8.60 -0.39
C PRO A 230 -13.49 -7.35 -0.24
N ARG A 231 -12.19 -7.60 -0.03
CA ARG A 231 -11.17 -6.56 0.09
C ARG A 231 -9.92 -6.90 -0.70
N VAL A 232 -9.22 -5.88 -1.19
CA VAL A 232 -7.91 -6.02 -1.85
C VAL A 232 -6.99 -4.87 -1.50
N VAL A 233 -5.70 -5.15 -1.51
CA VAL A 233 -4.64 -4.14 -1.48
C VAL A 233 -3.92 -4.19 -2.82
N VAL A 234 -3.79 -3.05 -3.48
CA VAL A 234 -3.19 -2.96 -4.81
C VAL A 234 -2.36 -1.68 -4.93
N LEU A 235 -1.25 -1.74 -5.66
CA LEU A 235 -0.43 -0.56 -5.92
C LEU A 235 -1.19 0.43 -6.83
N SER A 236 -1.04 1.73 -6.59
CA SER A 236 -1.57 2.76 -7.49
C SER A 236 -1.19 2.52 -8.95
N GLY A 237 -2.17 2.62 -9.85
CA GLY A 237 -2.04 2.40 -11.29
C GLY A 237 -2.12 0.93 -11.72
N ASN A 238 -2.19 -0.03 -10.79
CA ASN A 238 -2.25 -1.44 -11.11
C ASN A 238 -3.67 -1.99 -11.01
N ARG A 239 -4.03 -2.90 -11.92
CA ARG A 239 -5.31 -3.61 -11.89
C ARG A 239 -5.27 -4.76 -10.89
N ALA A 240 -6.34 -4.91 -10.11
CA ALA A 240 -6.63 -6.08 -9.31
C ALA A 240 -8.05 -6.61 -9.62
N GLN A 241 -8.24 -7.91 -9.45
CA GLN A 241 -9.55 -8.56 -9.56
C GLN A 241 -9.81 -9.36 -8.28
N ILE A 242 -11.04 -9.29 -7.80
CA ILE A 242 -11.50 -10.00 -6.59
C ILE A 242 -12.83 -10.65 -6.92
N GLY A 243 -12.99 -11.93 -6.57
CA GLY A 243 -14.24 -12.63 -6.73
C GLY A 243 -14.56 -13.47 -5.51
N VAL A 244 -15.82 -13.50 -5.12
CA VAL A 244 -16.35 -14.45 -4.13
C VAL A 244 -17.32 -15.33 -4.89
N THR A 245 -16.79 -16.40 -5.47
CA THR A 245 -17.52 -17.21 -6.46
C THR A 245 -17.74 -18.64 -6.02
N GLN A 246 -18.82 -19.23 -6.49
CA GLN A 246 -19.14 -20.64 -6.33
C GLN A 246 -19.33 -21.28 -7.70
N VAL A 247 -18.63 -22.40 -7.91
CA VAL A 247 -18.77 -23.23 -9.12
C VAL A 247 -19.83 -24.30 -8.84
N HIS A 248 -20.82 -24.37 -9.73
CA HIS A 248 -21.88 -25.38 -9.72
C HIS A 248 -21.68 -26.31 -10.90
N THR A 249 -21.96 -27.60 -10.69
CA THR A 249 -21.91 -28.62 -11.74
C THR A 249 -23.32 -29.12 -12.02
N LEU A 250 -23.76 -28.99 -13.26
CA LEU A 250 -25.04 -29.53 -13.73
C LEU A 250 -24.96 -31.05 -13.87
N PRO A 251 -26.10 -31.77 -13.83
CA PRO A 251 -26.15 -33.20 -14.13
C PRO A 251 -25.58 -33.57 -15.51
N SER A 252 -25.57 -32.62 -16.45
CA SER A 252 -24.94 -32.75 -17.78
C SER A 252 -23.41 -32.69 -17.77
N GLY A 253 -22.78 -32.44 -16.60
CA GLY A 253 -21.34 -32.24 -16.45
C GLY A 253 -20.86 -30.82 -16.78
N GLN A 254 -21.73 -29.94 -17.28
CA GLN A 254 -21.39 -28.53 -17.50
C GLN A 254 -21.26 -27.78 -16.17
N THR A 255 -20.28 -26.87 -16.07
CA THR A 255 -20.09 -26.04 -14.89
C THR A 255 -20.47 -24.59 -15.14
N TYR A 256 -21.01 -23.92 -14.11
CA TYR A 256 -21.29 -22.49 -14.14
C TYR A 256 -20.89 -21.82 -12.83
N THR A 257 -20.53 -20.54 -12.91
CA THR A 257 -20.04 -19.79 -11.76
C THR A 257 -21.06 -18.74 -11.33
N THR A 258 -21.29 -18.66 -10.02
CA THR A 258 -22.16 -17.67 -9.37
C THR A 258 -21.36 -16.83 -8.39
N GLY A 259 -21.91 -15.69 -7.99
CA GLY A 259 -21.28 -14.73 -7.08
C GLY A 259 -20.69 -13.51 -7.79
N PRO A 260 -20.26 -12.50 -7.00
CA PRO A 260 -19.69 -11.28 -7.54
C PRO A 260 -18.22 -11.40 -7.94
N VAL A 261 -17.84 -10.65 -8.98
CA VAL A 261 -16.48 -10.39 -9.41
C VAL A 261 -16.31 -8.88 -9.59
N ILE A 262 -15.24 -8.33 -9.04
CA ILE A 262 -14.94 -6.90 -9.07
C ILE A 262 -13.52 -6.73 -9.59
N ASP A 263 -13.39 -6.02 -10.70
CA ASP A 263 -12.16 -5.49 -11.25
C ASP A 263 -11.99 -4.05 -10.81
N VAL A 264 -10.84 -3.70 -10.27
CA VAL A 264 -10.52 -2.35 -9.83
C VAL A 264 -9.11 -1.95 -10.23
N THR A 265 -8.96 -0.74 -10.75
CA THR A 265 -7.66 -0.10 -10.99
C THR A 265 -7.68 1.26 -10.29
N PRO A 266 -7.13 1.37 -9.07
CA PRO A 266 -7.04 2.63 -8.36
C PRO A 266 -5.79 3.40 -8.78
N THR A 267 -5.94 4.70 -9.02
CA THR A 267 -4.82 5.61 -9.31
C THR A 267 -4.88 6.79 -8.35
N ILE A 268 -3.88 6.90 -7.48
CA ILE A 268 -3.76 8.03 -6.54
C ILE A 268 -3.55 9.30 -7.37
N ALA A 269 -4.42 10.29 -7.19
CA ALA A 269 -4.32 11.55 -7.91
C ALA A 269 -3.12 12.38 -7.42
N THR A 270 -2.68 13.33 -8.24
CA THR A 270 -1.54 14.21 -7.94
C THR A 270 -1.76 15.03 -6.66
N ASP A 271 -3.01 15.32 -6.31
CA ASP A 271 -3.39 16.02 -5.08
C ASP A 271 -3.17 15.19 -3.81
N LYS A 272 -2.98 13.87 -3.94
CA LYS A 272 -2.92 12.88 -2.84
C LYS A 272 -4.14 12.85 -1.92
N GLN A 273 -5.21 13.55 -2.27
CA GLN A 273 -6.46 13.63 -1.51
C GLN A 273 -7.56 12.78 -2.14
N THR A 274 -7.44 12.50 -3.43
CA THR A 274 -8.40 11.69 -4.18
C THR A 274 -7.72 10.50 -4.85
N VAL A 275 -8.55 9.52 -5.19
CA VAL A 275 -8.16 8.37 -6.01
C VAL A 275 -9.16 8.23 -7.13
N GLU A 276 -8.64 8.07 -8.35
CA GLU A 276 -9.44 7.65 -9.48
C GLU A 276 -9.63 6.13 -9.40
N LEU A 277 -10.87 5.67 -9.42
CA LEU A 277 -11.22 4.26 -9.48
C LEU A 277 -11.81 3.95 -10.84
N VAL A 278 -11.12 3.12 -11.62
CA VAL A 278 -11.71 2.42 -12.77
C VAL A 278 -12.23 1.08 -12.26
N VAL A 279 -13.55 0.88 -12.34
CA VAL A 279 -14.27 -0.25 -11.74
C VAL A 279 -15.03 -1.02 -12.81
N GLY A 280 -14.78 -2.32 -12.88
CA GLY A 280 -15.63 -3.30 -13.57
C GLY A 280 -16.32 -4.18 -12.53
N GLY A 281 -17.63 -4.23 -12.51
CA GLY A 281 -18.40 -5.08 -11.60
C GLY A 281 -19.20 -6.12 -12.36
N GLN A 282 -19.22 -7.35 -11.86
CA GLN A 282 -20.07 -8.42 -12.36
C GLN A 282 -20.73 -9.15 -11.18
N VAL A 283 -22.03 -9.39 -11.26
CA VAL A 283 -22.76 -10.25 -10.31
C VAL A 283 -23.45 -11.35 -11.09
N ASN A 284 -23.11 -12.61 -10.79
CA ASN A 284 -23.68 -13.79 -11.44
C ASN A 284 -24.65 -14.49 -10.50
N LEU A 285 -25.94 -14.47 -10.81
CA LEU A 285 -26.96 -15.14 -9.99
C LEU A 285 -27.56 -16.33 -10.74
N PRO A 286 -27.90 -17.44 -10.04
CA PRO A 286 -28.67 -18.51 -10.65
C PRO A 286 -29.97 -17.96 -11.24
N ARG A 287 -30.28 -18.37 -12.48
CA ARG A 287 -31.55 -18.06 -13.12
C ARG A 287 -32.63 -18.91 -12.47
N ALA A 288 -33.71 -18.28 -11.99
CA ALA A 288 -34.84 -19.00 -11.44
C ALA A 288 -35.43 -19.96 -12.50
N PRO A 289 -35.82 -21.19 -12.13
CA PRO A 289 -36.57 -22.06 -13.03
C PRO A 289 -37.87 -21.34 -13.43
N ARG A 290 -38.14 -21.30 -14.74
CA ARG A 290 -39.39 -20.78 -15.29
C ARG A 290 -40.54 -21.74 -15.05
#